data_AF-A0A538BMX4-F1
#
_entry.id   AF-A0A538BMX4-F1
#
_cell.length_a   1.000
_cell.length_b   1.000
_cell.length_c   1.000
_cell.angle_alpha   90.00
_cell.angle_beta   90.00
_cell.angle_gamma   90.00
#
_symmetry.space_group_name_H-M   'P 1'
#
loop_
_entity.id
_entity.type
_entity.pdbx_description
1 polymer ?
#
loop_
_entity_poly.entity_id
_entity_poly.type
_entity_poly.pdbx_seq_one_letter_code
_entity_poly.pdbx_strand_id
1 'polypeptide(L)'
;MFGVPADRLLGEVLRATRADPELMIDLTRLERLGPAEGELLSGFVQQVASLRGAGDVDRITLRVGDIEVLASASGRRPDELKAVLGTVHRTTEQGDP
;
A
#
# COMPACT_ATOMS: atom_id res chain seq x y z
N MET A 1 8.88 15.58 35.34
CA MET A 1 8.68 15.88 33.92
C MET A 1 9.53 14.89 33.13
N PHE A 2 8.93 13.82 32.60
CA PHE A 2 9.67 12.81 31.84
C PHE A 2 9.80 13.29 30.39
N GLY A 3 10.91 13.98 30.09
CA GLY A 3 11.28 14.28 28.72
C GLY A 3 11.76 13.00 28.06
N VAL A 4 11.08 12.57 26.98
CA VAL A 4 11.59 11.50 26.14
C VAL A 4 12.95 11.97 25.58
N PRO A 5 14.04 11.21 25.79
CA PRO A 5 15.35 11.58 25.26
C PRO A 5 15.26 11.80 23.75
N ALA A 6 15.88 12.88 23.26
CA ALA A 6 15.84 13.26 21.84
C ALA A 6 16.26 12.10 20.92
N ASP A 7 17.25 11.31 21.33
CA ASP A 7 17.72 10.13 20.58
C ASP A 7 16.67 9.03 20.45
N ARG A 8 15.82 8.87 21.47
CA ARG A 8 14.73 7.88 21.48
C ARG A 8 13.58 8.34 20.58
N LEU A 9 13.26 9.63 20.65
CA LEU A 9 12.24 10.25 19.80
C LEU A 9 12.69 10.26 18.33
N LEU A 10 13.96 10.56 18.06
CA LEU A 10 14.57 10.45 16.75
C LEU A 10 14.60 9.00 16.26
N GLY A 11 14.94 8.04 17.12
CA GLY A 11 14.89 6.61 16.77
C GLY A 11 13.48 6.14 16.41
N GLU A 12 12.45 6.62 17.12
CA GLU A 12 11.05 6.33 16.82
C GLU A 12 10.58 6.97 15.51
N VAL A 13 10.95 8.24 15.27
CA VAL A 13 10.69 8.93 14.00
C VAL A 13 11.40 8.22 12.85
N LEU A 14 12.69 7.89 12.99
CA LEU A 14 13.45 7.19 11.96
C LEU A 14 12.88 5.81 11.67
N ARG A 15 12.43 5.08 12.71
CA ARG A 15 11.73 3.80 12.56
C ARG A 15 10.39 3.95 11.85
N ALA A 16 9.64 5.02 12.11
CA ALA A 16 8.38 5.34 11.42
C ALA A 16 8.60 5.84 9.98
N THR A 17 9.76 6.44 9.68
CA THR A 17 10.13 6.86 8.31
C THR A 17 10.81 5.76 7.51
N ARG A 18 11.16 4.63 8.14
CA ARG A 18 11.70 3.48 7.41
C ARG A 18 10.63 3.06 6.40
N ALA A 19 10.98 3.10 5.12
CA ALA A 19 10.02 2.87 4.03
C ALA A 19 9.22 1.60 4.32
N ASP A 20 7.90 1.75 4.46
CA ASP A 20 7.01 0.61 4.59
C ASP A 20 7.23 -0.31 3.38
N PRO A 21 7.23 -1.64 3.58
CA PRO A 21 7.46 -2.56 2.49
C PRO A 21 6.44 -2.32 1.39
N GLU A 22 6.95 -2.17 0.17
CA GLU A 22 6.12 -1.90 -0.99
C GLU A 22 5.43 -3.20 -1.46
N LEU A 23 4.11 -3.13 -1.64
CA LEU A 23 3.28 -4.21 -2.15
C LEU A 23 2.93 -3.92 -3.60
N MET A 24 3.27 -4.85 -4.49
CA MET A 24 2.79 -4.82 -5.87
C MET A 24 1.44 -5.53 -5.93
N ILE A 25 0.46 -4.84 -6.50
CA ILE A 25 -0.93 -5.27 -6.62
C ILE A 25 -1.25 -5.51 -8.08
N ASP A 26 -1.89 -6.64 -8.37
CA ASP A 26 -2.40 -6.99 -9.70
C ASP A 26 -3.86 -6.51 -9.85
N LEU A 27 -4.05 -5.47 -10.65
CA LEU A 27 -5.33 -4.78 -10.81
C LEU A 27 -6.28 -5.52 -11.76
N THR A 28 -5.75 -6.45 -12.56
CA THR A 28 -6.56 -7.34 -13.41
C THR A 28 -7.48 -8.26 -12.58
N ARG A 29 -7.22 -8.37 -11.27
CA ARG A 29 -7.99 -9.19 -10.34
C ARG A 29 -9.11 -8.44 -9.63
N LEU A 30 -9.28 -7.14 -9.91
CA LEU A 30 -10.37 -6.35 -9.35
C LEU A 30 -11.75 -6.92 -9.69
N GLU A 31 -11.90 -7.58 -10.83
CA GLU A 31 -13.13 -8.28 -11.24
C GLU A 31 -13.55 -9.42 -10.30
N ARG A 32 -12.62 -9.89 -9.44
CA ARG A 32 -12.92 -10.90 -8.41
C ARG A 32 -13.55 -10.29 -7.15
N LEU A 33 -13.55 -8.97 -7.04
CA LEU A 33 -14.29 -8.25 -6.00
C LEU A 33 -15.75 -8.10 -6.43
N GLY A 34 -16.64 -7.85 -5.47
CA GLY A 34 -18.01 -7.48 -5.79
C GLY A 34 -18.05 -6.17 -6.58
N PRO A 35 -19.08 -5.90 -7.40
CA PRO A 35 -19.10 -4.76 -8.32
C PRO A 35 -18.86 -3.41 -7.65
N ALA A 36 -19.52 -3.13 -6.51
CA ALA A 36 -19.33 -1.89 -5.75
C ALA A 36 -17.89 -1.74 -5.21
N GLU A 37 -17.25 -2.85 -4.89
CA GLU A 37 -15.92 -2.87 -4.28
C GLU A 37 -14.81 -2.77 -5.33
N GLY A 38 -15.00 -3.43 -6.47
CA GLY A 38 -14.14 -3.29 -7.65
C GLY A 38 -14.14 -1.85 -8.17
N GLU A 39 -15.29 -1.18 -8.21
CA GLU A 39 -15.39 0.24 -8.60
C GLU A 39 -14.66 1.17 -7.63
N LEU A 40 -14.82 0.95 -6.32
CA LEU A 40 -14.14 1.74 -5.29
C LEU A 40 -12.61 1.63 -5.44
N LEU A 41 -12.09 0.40 -5.58
CA LEU A 41 -10.66 0.19 -5.71
C LEU A 41 -10.12 0.69 -7.05
N SER A 42 -10.83 0.51 -8.16
CA SER A 42 -10.36 0.98 -9.47
C SER A 42 -10.27 2.52 -9.51
N GLY A 43 -11.27 3.20 -8.95
CA GLY A 43 -11.28 4.66 -8.86
C GLY A 43 -10.13 5.22 -8.02
N PHE A 44 -9.86 4.60 -6.86
CA PHE A 44 -8.71 4.98 -6.03
C PHE A 44 -7.39 4.79 -6.77
N VAL A 45 -7.20 3.63 -7.41
CA VAL A 45 -5.96 3.30 -8.11
C VAL A 45 -5.72 4.23 -9.30
N GLN A 46 -6.74 4.53 -10.10
CA GLN A 46 -6.64 5.50 -11.19
C GLN A 46 -6.27 6.88 -10.67
N GLN A 47 -6.83 7.30 -9.51
CA GLN A 47 -6.47 8.56 -8.90
C GLN A 47 -5.00 8.59 -8.46
N VAL A 48 -4.50 7.51 -7.85
CA VAL A 48 -3.09 7.40 -7.46
C VAL A 48 -2.16 7.37 -8.69
N ALA A 49 -2.52 6.63 -9.74
CA ALA A 49 -1.74 6.55 -10.98
C ALA A 49 -1.64 7.93 -11.65
N SER A 50 -2.77 8.62 -11.77
CA SER A 50 -2.85 9.99 -12.32
C SER A 50 -1.97 10.98 -11.56
N LEU A 51 -2.02 10.95 -10.22
CA LEU A 51 -1.16 11.77 -9.37
C LEU A 51 0.33 11.47 -9.53
N ARG A 52 0.69 10.24 -9.94
CA ARG A 52 2.07 9.83 -10.24
C ARG A 52 2.49 10.12 -11.68
N GLY A 53 1.58 10.62 -12.53
CA GLY A 53 1.81 10.73 -13.97
C GLY A 53 1.94 9.38 -14.68
N ALA A 54 1.49 8.30 -14.02
CA ALA A 54 1.41 6.98 -14.62
C ALA A 54 0.05 6.85 -15.33
N GLY A 55 0.06 6.30 -16.56
CA GLY A 55 -1.16 6.03 -17.33
C GLY A 55 -1.97 4.86 -16.75
N ASP A 56 -2.80 4.22 -17.58
CA ASP A 56 -3.45 2.97 -17.18
C ASP A 56 -2.38 1.94 -16.83
N VAL A 57 -2.46 1.42 -15.61
CA VAL A 57 -1.53 0.45 -15.06
C VAL A 57 -2.29 -0.82 -14.71
N ASP A 58 -1.82 -1.96 -15.21
CA ASP A 58 -2.30 -3.27 -14.78
C ASP A 58 -1.75 -3.66 -13.39
N ARG A 59 -0.70 -2.95 -12.94
CA ARG A 59 -0.04 -3.16 -11.66
C ARG A 59 0.35 -1.84 -11.01
N ILE A 60 0.07 -1.71 -9.73
CA ILE A 60 0.47 -0.56 -8.93
C ILE A 60 1.25 -1.00 -7.70
N THR A 61 2.25 -0.21 -7.33
CA THR A 61 3.01 -0.39 -6.10
C THR A 61 2.48 0.57 -5.03
N LEU A 62 1.93 0.01 -3.96
CA LEU A 62 1.38 0.74 -2.82
C LEU A 62 2.16 0.42 -1.55
N ARG A 63 2.16 1.36 -0.60
CA ARG A 63 2.71 1.09 0.74
C ARG A 63 1.72 0.21 1.52
N VAL A 64 2.21 -0.53 2.53
CA VAL A 64 1.33 -1.31 3.40
C VAL A 64 0.25 -0.44 4.04
N GLY A 65 0.59 0.77 4.50
CA GLY A 65 -0.40 1.70 5.06
C GLY A 65 -1.52 2.07 4.07
N ASP A 66 -1.23 2.18 2.77
CA ASP A 66 -2.24 2.47 1.75
C ASP A 66 -3.23 1.30 1.60
N ILE A 67 -2.74 0.05 1.71
CA ILE A 67 -3.58 -1.15 1.71
C ILE A 67 -4.53 -1.18 2.91
N GLU A 68 -4.06 -0.77 4.09
CA GLU A 68 -4.89 -0.75 5.30
C GLU A 68 -6.03 0.27 5.17
N VAL A 69 -5.75 1.44 4.60
CA VAL A 69 -6.75 2.45 4.28
C VAL A 69 -7.77 1.93 3.27
N LEU A 70 -7.30 1.28 2.20
CA LEU A 70 -8.17 0.68 1.17
C LEU A 70 -9.08 -0.40 1.74
N ALA A 71 -8.53 -1.32 2.52
CA ALA A 71 -9.30 -2.38 3.17
C ALA A 71 -10.37 -1.79 4.11
N SER A 72 -10.02 -0.75 4.86
CA SER A 72 -10.98 -0.05 5.73
C SER A 72 -12.11 0.60 4.93
N ALA A 73 -11.79 1.27 3.82
CA ALA A 73 -12.78 1.89 2.94
C ALA A 73 -13.69 0.86 2.23
N SER A 74 -13.17 -0.35 1.99
CA SER A 74 -13.90 -1.44 1.34
C SER A 74 -14.66 -2.34 2.34
N GLY A 75 -14.53 -2.10 3.64
CA GLY A 75 -15.16 -2.90 4.70
C GLY A 75 -14.51 -4.28 4.90
N ARG A 76 -13.27 -4.47 4.46
CA ARG A 76 -12.51 -5.72 4.55
C ARG A 76 -11.36 -5.64 5.54
N ARG A 77 -10.83 -6.82 5.89
CA ARG A 77 -9.52 -6.90 6.53
C ARG A 77 -8.40 -6.74 5.50
N PRO A 78 -7.27 -6.12 5.86
CA PRO A 78 -6.12 -5.97 4.97
C PRO A 78 -5.66 -7.29 4.34
N ASP A 79 -5.65 -8.38 5.10
CA ASP A 79 -5.17 -9.68 4.60
C ASP A 79 -6.13 -10.34 3.60
N GLU A 80 -7.43 -10.10 3.75
CA GLU A 80 -8.45 -10.55 2.79
C GLU A 80 -8.28 -9.82 1.46
N LEU A 81 -8.04 -8.50 1.51
CA LEU A 81 -7.81 -7.68 0.33
C LEU A 81 -6.52 -8.11 -0.39
N LYS A 82 -5.43 -8.35 0.36
CA LYS A 82 -4.15 -8.86 -0.17
C LYS A 82 -4.30 -10.20 -0.87
N ALA A 83 -5.14 -11.10 -0.35
CA ALA A 83 -5.37 -12.42 -0.93
C ALA A 83 -6.14 -12.35 -2.26
N VAL A 84 -7.16 -11.48 -2.34
CA VAL A 84 -7.95 -11.30 -3.56
C VAL A 84 -7.12 -10.68 -4.69
N LEU A 85 -6.38 -9.62 -4.36
CA LEU A 85 -5.62 -8.85 -5.35
C LEU A 85 -4.33 -9.54 -5.80
N GLY A 86 -3.90 -10.62 -5.13
CA GLY A 86 -2.64 -11.28 -5.43
C GLY A 86 -1.45 -10.34 -5.16
N THR A 87 -1.00 -10.29 -3.93
CA THR A 87 0.15 -9.46 -3.57
C THR A 87 1.46 -10.16 -3.85
N VAL A 88 2.37 -9.45 -4.51
CA VAL A 88 3.78 -9.83 -4.61
C VAL A 88 4.57 -8.83 -3.78
N HIS A 89 5.20 -9.29 -2.70
CA HIS A 89 6.15 -8.47 -1.97
C HIS A 89 7.32 -8.16 -2.89
N ARG A 90 7.58 -6.88 -3.15
CA ARG A 90 8.87 -6.48 -3.69
C ARG A 90 9.84 -6.53 -2.50
N THR A 91 10.55 -7.63 -2.34
CA THR A 91 11.77 -7.59 -1.52
C THR A 91 12.63 -6.50 -2.14
N THR A 92 13.01 -5.49 -1.35
CA THR A 92 14.05 -4.54 -1.74
C THR A 92 15.37 -5.29 -1.82
N GLU A 93 15.56 -6.09 -2.86
CA GLU A 93 16.88 -6.47 -3.34
C GLU A 93 17.36 -5.36 -4.27
N GLN A 94 17.96 -4.35 -3.66
CA GLN A 94 18.90 -3.44 -4.29
C GLN A 94 19.97 -3.25 -3.20
N GLY A 95 20.97 -4.12 -3.10
CA GLY A 95 22.04 -4.25 -4.08
C GLY A 95 23.18 -3.36 -3.59
N ASP A 96 23.98 -3.93 -2.68
CA ASP A 96 25.24 -3.39 -2.16
C ASP A 96 26.26 -3.23 -3.31
N PRO A 97 27.06 -2.16 -3.30
CA PRO A 97 28.46 -2.27 -3.70
C PRO A 97 29.43 -1.93 -2.56
#